data_AF-A0A091V9X9-F1
#
_entry.id   AF-A0A091V9X9-F1
#
_cell.length_a   1.000
_cell.length_b   1.000
_cell.length_c   1.000
_cell.angle_alpha   90.00
_cell.angle_beta   90.00
_cell.angle_gamma   90.00
#
_symmetry.space_group_name_H-M   'P 1'
#
loop_
_entity.id
_entity.type
_entity.pdbx_description
1 polymer ?
#
loop_
_entity_poly.entity_id
_entity_poly.type
_entity_poly.pdbx_seq_one_letter_code
_entity_poly.pdbx_strand_id
1 'polypeptide(L)' 'GRFRLDIRKKFFIQRVVEHWNKLPREAVMAPSLTTFRNQLDNTLRHMV' A
#
# COMPACT_ATOMS: atom_id res chain seq x y z
N GLY A 1 19.87 4.05 -17.46
CA GLY A 1 19.36 3.30 -18.63
C GLY A 1 17.91 2.92 -18.40
N ARG A 2 17.04 3.13 -19.40
CA ARG A 2 15.58 2.87 -19.33
C ARG A 2 15.25 1.46 -18.81
N PHE A 3 16.04 0.47 -19.18
CA PHE A 3 15.89 -0.92 -18.72
C PHE A 3 15.81 -1.09 -17.19
N ARG A 4 16.68 -0.43 -16.43
CA ARG A 4 16.64 -0.52 -14.94
C ARG A 4 15.40 0.16 -14.36
N LEU A 5 14.87 1.19 -15.03
CA LEU A 5 13.67 1.89 -14.60
C LEU A 5 12.42 1.05 -14.87
N ASP A 6 12.33 0.42 -16.05
CA ASP A 6 11.20 -0.43 -16.43
C ASP A 6 11.08 -1.65 -15.50
N ILE A 7 12.22 -2.23 -15.11
CA ILE A 7 12.28 -3.30 -14.12
C ILE A 7 11.74 -2.83 -12.76
N ARG A 8 12.25 -1.70 -12.23
CA ARG A 8 11.78 -1.15 -10.94
C ARG A 8 10.29 -0.84 -10.96
N LYS A 9 9.77 -0.31 -12.06
CA LYS A 9 8.35 0.01 -12.22
C LYS A 9 7.48 -1.24 -12.13
N LYS A 10 7.87 -2.33 -12.81
CA LYS A 10 7.15 -3.62 -12.73
C LYS A 10 7.17 -4.20 -11.31
N PHE A 11 8.33 -4.24 -10.66
CA PHE A 11 8.46 -4.74 -9.30
C PHE A 11 7.69 -3.90 -8.28
N PHE A 12 7.67 -2.58 -8.44
CA PHE A 12 6.93 -1.68 -7.56
C PHE A 12 5.42 -1.98 -7.59
N ILE A 13 4.85 -2.17 -8.78
CA ILE A 13 3.43 -2.51 -8.93
C ILE A 13 3.13 -3.85 -8.24
N GLN A 14 3.95 -4.88 -8.47
CA GLN A 14 3.76 -6.18 -7.82
C GLN A 14 3.80 -6.08 -6.28
N ARG A 15 4.76 -5.32 -5.73
CA ARG A 15 4.83 -5.09 -4.29
C ARG A 15 3.57 -4.39 -3.77
N VAL A 16 3.11 -3.34 -4.43
CA VAL A 16 1.90 -2.62 -4.00
C VAL A 16 0.67 -3.55 -4.01
N VAL A 17 0.50 -4.33 -5.07
CA VAL A 17 -0.63 -5.28 -5.19
C VAL A 17 -0.57 -6.35 -4.10
N GLU A 18 0.60 -6.89 -3.79
CA GLU A 18 0.77 -7.90 -2.74
C GLU A 18 0.41 -7.34 -1.35
N HIS A 19 0.75 -6.08 -1.07
CA HIS A 19 0.47 -5.44 0.21
C HIS A 19 -0.97 -4.98 0.33
N TRP A 20 -1.64 -4.68 -0.79
CA TRP A 20 -3.03 -4.25 -0.80
C TRP A 20 -3.96 -5.29 -0.16
N ASN A 21 -3.72 -6.58 -0.42
CA ASN A 21 -4.50 -7.68 0.16
C ASN A 21 -4.22 -7.90 1.66
N LYS A 22 -3.14 -7.32 2.20
CA LYS A 22 -2.77 -7.38 3.62
C LYS A 22 -3.35 -6.22 4.41
N LEU A 23 -3.94 -5.21 3.75
CA LEU A 23 -4.58 -4.10 4.43
C LEU A 23 -5.93 -4.52 5.02
N PRO A 24 -6.27 -4.06 6.23
CA PRO A 24 -7.58 -4.30 6.82
C PRO A 24 -8.67 -3.70 5.95
N ARG A 25 -9.80 -4.41 5.87
CA ARG A 25 -10.96 -3.95 5.11
C ARG A 25 -11.49 -2.61 5.63
N GLU A 26 -11.38 -2.37 6.93
CA GLU A 26 -11.76 -1.12 7.59
C GLU A 26 -10.93 0.05 7.09
N ALA A 27 -9.63 -0.16 6.86
CA ALA A 27 -8.74 0.85 6.29
C ALA A 27 -9.14 1.12 4.83
N VAL A 28 -9.44 0.10 4.05
CA VAL A 28 -9.84 0.25 2.63
C VAL A 28 -11.21 0.90 2.47
N MET A 29 -12.14 0.67 3.40
CA MET A 29 -13.52 1.18 3.35
C MET A 29 -13.71 2.54 4.04
N ALA A 30 -12.62 3.24 4.36
CA ALA A 30 -12.69 4.53 5.03
C ALA A 30 -13.52 5.56 4.23
N PRO A 31 -14.47 6.25 4.87
CA PRO A 31 -15.35 7.22 4.18
C PRO A 31 -14.65 8.54 3.83
N SER A 32 -13.45 8.79 4.36
CA SER A 32 -12.66 9.99 4.09
C SER A 32 -11.18 9.67 4.02
N LEU A 33 -10.42 10.51 3.31
CA LEU A 33 -8.96 10.36 3.19
C LEU A 33 -8.24 10.48 4.53
N THR A 34 -8.74 11.32 5.43
CA THR A 34 -8.19 11.50 6.77
C THR A 34 -8.36 10.24 7.61
N THR A 35 -9.55 9.63 7.55
CA THR A 35 -9.83 8.35 8.21
C THR A 35 -8.97 7.23 7.63
N PHE A 36 -8.85 7.19 6.30
CA PHE A 36 -7.98 6.23 5.60
C PHE A 36 -6.52 6.32 6.07
N ARG A 37 -5.96 7.54 6.13
CA ARG A 37 -4.58 7.75 6.59
C ARG A 37 -4.37 7.29 8.02
N ASN A 38 -5.28 7.64 8.94
CA ASN A 38 -5.16 7.24 10.34
C ASN A 38 -5.20 5.71 10.50
N GLN A 39 -6.10 5.02 9.77
CA GLN A 39 -6.21 3.57 9.81
C GLN A 39 -5.01 2.88 9.15
N LEU A 40 -4.50 3.44 8.04
CA LEU A 40 -3.31 2.94 7.37
C LEU A 40 -2.07 3.06 8.26
N ASP A 41 -1.86 4.23 8.88
CA ASP A 41 -0.72 4.46 9.80
C ASP A 41 -0.79 3.51 11.01
N ASN A 42 -1.99 3.27 11.55
CA ASN A 42 -2.17 2.30 12.61
C ASN A 42 -1.81 0.88 12.15
N THR A 43 -2.33 0.47 10.99
CA THR A 43 -2.04 -0.85 10.40
C THR A 43 -0.54 -1.04 10.18
N LEU A 44 0.13 -0.07 9.57
CA LEU A 44 1.55 -0.16 9.26
C LEU A 44 2.43 -0.17 10.52
N ARG A 45 2.01 0.51 11.60
CA ARG A 45 2.68 0.41 12.91
C ARG A 45 2.59 -0.98 13.53
N HIS A 46 1.52 -1.72 13.25
CA HIS A 46 1.34 -3.09 13.73
C HIS A 46 1.96 -4.16 12.80
N MET A 47 2.46 -3.78 11.63
CA MET A 47 3.17 -4.68 10.69
C MET A 47 4.70 -4.69 10.89
N VAL A 48 5.18 -4.19 12.04
CA VAL A 48 6.58 -4.26 12.52
C VAL A 48 6.67 -5.29 13.63
#